data_AF-A0A969VQ23-F1
#
_entry.id   AF-A0A969VQ23-F1
#
_cell.length_a   1.000
_cell.length_b   1.000
_cell.length_c   1.000
_cell.angle_alpha   90.00
_cell.angle_beta   90.00
_cell.angle_gamma   90.00
#
_symmetry.space_group_name_H-M   'P 1'
#
loop_
_entity.id
_entity.type
_entity.pdbx_description
1 polymer ?
#
loop_
_entity_poly.entity_id
_entity_poly.type
_entity_poly.pdbx_seq_one_letter_code
_entity_poly.pdbx_strand_id
1 'polypeptide(L)' 'FDGAEARIIRHRAGFADLEQTGADFLHLYGLPNFFFHLTMGYAALRQAGVPLGKADFDGFHSYPADFQF' A
#
# COMPACT_ATOMS: atom_id res chain seq x y z
N PHE A 1 6.47 -8.50 17.41
CA PHE A 1 7.21 -8.70 16.14
C PHE A 1 8.71 -8.72 16.39
N ASP A 2 9.16 -8.84 17.63
CA ASP A 2 10.57 -8.76 18.01
C ASP A 2 11.41 -9.80 17.25
N GLY A 3 12.50 -9.34 16.62
CA GLY A 3 13.38 -10.15 15.80
C GLY A 3 12.85 -10.48 14.39
N ALA A 4 11.65 -10.01 14.02
CA ALA A 4 11.10 -10.24 12.69
C ALA A 4 11.88 -9.51 11.60
N GLU A 5 12.51 -8.38 11.92
CA GLU A 5 13.34 -7.59 11.03
C GLU A 5 14.49 -8.40 10.43
N ALA A 6 15.07 -9.32 11.18
CA ALA A 6 16.18 -10.17 10.75
C ALA A 6 15.74 -11.52 10.17
N ARG A 7 14.43 -11.85 10.23
CA ARG A 7 13.92 -13.12 9.68
C ARG A 7 14.12 -13.15 8.17
N ILE A 8 14.65 -14.26 7.68
CA ILE A 8 14.75 -14.47 6.24
C ILE A 8 13.40 -14.86 5.65
N ILE A 9 12.92 -14.08 4.68
CA ILE A 9 11.72 -14.31 3.90
C ILE A 9 12.13 -14.73 2.50
N ARG A 10 11.73 -15.94 2.11
CA ARG A 10 11.90 -16.48 0.76
C ARG A 10 10.57 -16.40 0.03
N HIS A 11 10.54 -15.73 -1.11
CA HIS A 11 9.32 -15.53 -1.89
C HIS A 11 9.64 -15.36 -3.37
N ARG A 12 8.59 -15.29 -4.20
CA ARG A 12 8.71 -15.19 -5.64
C ARG A 12 8.01 -13.93 -6.14
N ALA A 13 8.78 -13.07 -6.81
CA ALA A 13 8.30 -11.85 -7.46
C ALA A 13 8.25 -12.08 -8.98
N GLY A 14 7.08 -12.50 -9.49
CA GLY A 14 6.94 -12.91 -10.89
C GLY A 14 7.76 -14.16 -11.20
N PHE A 15 8.87 -14.00 -11.92
CA PHE A 15 9.80 -15.10 -12.24
C PHE A 15 11.10 -15.08 -11.43
N ALA A 16 11.29 -14.09 -10.55
CA ALA A 16 12.47 -14.00 -9.68
C ALA A 16 12.18 -14.63 -8.32
N ASP A 17 13.06 -15.55 -7.90
CA ASP A 17 13.10 -16.02 -6.52
C ASP A 17 13.97 -15.05 -5.70
N LEU A 18 13.43 -14.57 -4.59
CA LEU A 18 14.05 -13.57 -3.73
C LEU A 18 14.19 -14.11 -2.31
N GLU A 19 15.32 -13.76 -1.69
CA GLU A 19 15.59 -13.99 -0.28
C GLU A 19 15.94 -12.65 0.36
N GLN A 20 15.13 -12.21 1.32
CA GLN A 20 15.25 -10.89 1.93
C GLN A 20 15.14 -10.98 3.45
N THR A 21 15.74 -10.03 4.17
CA THR A 21 15.42 -9.83 5.59
C THR A 21 13.96 -9.38 5.73
N GLY A 22 13.35 -9.54 6.90
CA GLY A 22 11.99 -9.08 7.15
C GLY A 22 11.85 -7.57 6.96
N ALA A 23 12.89 -6.81 7.32
CA ALA A 23 12.94 -5.37 7.09
C ALA A 23 12.97 -5.03 5.58
N ASP A 24 13.82 -5.68 4.80
CA ASP A 24 13.92 -5.44 3.35
C ASP A 24 12.65 -5.88 2.63
N PHE A 25 12.11 -7.03 3.00
CA PHE A 25 10.84 -7.51 2.47
C PHE A 25 9.75 -6.47 2.72
N LEU A 26 9.57 -6.00 3.95
CA LEU A 26 8.50 -5.05 4.26
C LEU A 26 8.68 -3.71 3.52
N HIS A 27 9.85 -3.08 3.62
CA HIS A 27 10.04 -1.71 3.13
C HIS A 27 10.26 -1.63 1.61
N LEU A 28 10.92 -2.64 1.02
CA LEU A 28 11.32 -2.60 -0.38
C LEU A 28 10.40 -3.43 -1.29
N TYR A 29 9.60 -4.34 -0.73
CA TYR A 29 8.68 -5.18 -1.50
C TYR A 29 7.22 -5.06 -1.02
N GLY A 30 6.94 -5.41 0.22
CA GLY A 30 5.58 -5.50 0.78
C GLY A 30 4.84 -4.18 0.75
N LEU A 31 5.39 -3.11 1.34
CA LEU A 31 4.77 -1.79 1.37
C LEU A 31 4.59 -1.19 -0.04
N PRO A 32 5.61 -1.20 -0.93
CA PRO A 32 5.42 -0.72 -2.30
C PRO A 32 4.32 -1.45 -3.07
N ASN A 33 4.27 -2.80 -3.00
CA ASN A 33 3.23 -3.59 -3.65
C ASN A 33 1.85 -3.31 -3.05
N PHE A 34 1.76 -3.22 -1.72
CA PHE A 34 0.51 -2.91 -1.04
C PHE A 34 -0.05 -1.55 -1.49
N PHE A 35 0.77 -0.50 -1.46
CA PHE A 35 0.31 0.84 -1.87
C PHE A 35 0.01 0.93 -3.36
N PHE A 36 0.73 0.19 -4.21
CA PHE A 36 0.38 0.08 -5.64
C PHE A 36 -1.06 -0.43 -5.80
N HIS A 37 -1.39 -1.59 -5.23
CA HIS A 37 -2.72 -2.17 -5.38
C HIS A 37 -3.82 -1.35 -4.69
N LEU A 38 -3.55 -0.81 -3.50
CA LEU A 38 -4.49 0.06 -2.80
C LEU A 38 -4.81 1.31 -3.63
N THR A 39 -3.79 1.95 -4.21
CA THR A 39 -3.97 3.14 -5.07
C THR A 39 -4.74 2.80 -6.33
N MET A 40 -4.49 1.64 -6.96
CA MET A 40 -5.24 1.20 -8.14
C MET A 40 -6.73 0.99 -7.82
N GLY A 41 -7.05 0.39 -6.67
CA GLY A 41 -8.44 0.24 -6.21
C GLY A 41 -9.11 1.58 -5.94
N TYR A 42 -8.42 2.48 -5.21
CA TYR A 42 -8.89 3.86 -4.97
C TYR A 42 -9.18 4.60 -6.28
N ALA A 43 -8.24 4.54 -7.24
CA ALA A 43 -8.37 5.22 -8.53
C ALA A 43 -9.54 4.64 -9.35
N ALA A 44 -9.72 3.32 -9.37
CA ALA A 44 -10.83 2.68 -10.08
C ALA A 44 -12.19 3.10 -9.52
N LEU A 45 -12.36 3.11 -8.19
CA LEU A 45 -13.61 3.52 -7.54
C LEU A 45 -13.89 5.01 -7.78
N ARG A 46 -12.87 5.87 -7.65
CA ARG A 46 -13.00 7.29 -7.93
C ARG A 46 -13.38 7.55 -9.40
N GLN A 47 -12.76 6.82 -10.33
CA GLN A 47 -13.10 6.88 -11.75
C GLN A 47 -14.54 6.40 -12.02
N ALA A 48 -15.06 5.46 -11.23
CA ALA A 48 -16.43 4.98 -11.29
C ALA A 48 -17.47 5.93 -10.65
N GLY A 49 -17.04 7.09 -10.14
CA GLY A 49 -17.92 8.10 -9.54
C GLY A 49 -18.18 7.93 -8.04
N VAL A 50 -17.45 7.04 -7.36
CA VAL A 50 -17.51 6.99 -5.89
C VAL A 50 -16.85 8.26 -5.35
N PRO A 51 -17.50 9.00 -4.42
CA PRO A 51 -17.00 10.29 -3.92
C PRO A 51 -15.87 10.09 -2.90
N LEU A 52 -14.80 9.39 -3.30
CA LEU A 52 -13.60 9.18 -2.49
C LEU A 52 -12.65 10.35 -2.60
N GLY A 53 -12.11 10.78 -1.46
CA GLY A 53 -11.07 11.79 -1.31
C GLY A 53 -9.80 11.24 -0.66
N LYS A 54 -8.79 12.10 -0.55
CA LYS A 54 -7.52 11.71 0.09
C LYS A 54 -7.69 11.36 1.58
N ALA A 55 -8.71 11.93 2.23
CA ALA A 55 -9.11 11.59 3.60
C ALA A 55 -9.49 10.10 3.74
N ASP A 56 -10.13 9.52 2.72
CA ASP A 56 -10.49 8.09 2.68
C ASP A 56 -9.27 7.20 2.42
N PHE A 57 -8.19 7.76 1.85
CA PHE A 57 -6.97 7.02 1.54
C PHE A 57 -6.01 6.95 2.74
N ASP A 58 -5.76 8.07 3.42
CA ASP A 58 -4.75 8.13 4.49
C ASP A 58 -5.30 8.48 5.88
N GLY A 59 -6.56 8.91 6.00
CA GLY A 59 -7.17 9.29 7.27
C GLY A 59 -6.57 10.54 7.93
N PHE A 60 -5.57 11.18 7.32
CA PHE A 60 -4.91 12.38 7.83
C PHE A 60 -5.37 13.64 7.12
N HIS A 61 -5.78 13.54 5.84
CA HIS A 61 -6.36 14.68 5.14
C HIS A 61 -7.72 15.02 5.73
N SER A 62 -7.94 16.32 5.93
CA SER A 62 -9.20 16.88 6.41
C SER A 62 -9.67 17.93 5.42
N TYR A 63 -10.94 17.82 5.03
CA TYR A 63 -11.60 18.77 4.14
C TYR A 63 -12.83 19.36 4.86
N PRO A 64 -13.28 20.57 4.49
CA PRO A 64 -14.58 21.09 4.88
C PRO A 64 -15.71 20.12 4.50
N ALA A 65 -16.81 20.13 5.26
CA ALA A 65 -17.93 19.21 5.06
C ALA A 65 -18.63 19.36 3.69
N ASP A 66 -18.49 20.54 3.06
CA ASP A 66 -19.03 20.90 1.76
C ASP A 66 -18.02 20.74 0.61
N PHE A 67 -16.80 20.29 0.89
CA PHE A 67 -15.79 20.10 -0.14
C PHE A 67 -16.16 18.97 -1.10
N GLN A 68 -16.08 19.25 -2.40
CA GLN A 68 -16.29 18.29 -3.49
C GLN A 68 -15.06 18.33 -4.40
N PHE A 69 -14.68 17.17 -4.94
CA PHE A 69 -13.53 17.01 -5.84
C PHE A 69 -13.88 17.23 -7.31
#